data_AF-A0AAV1VJE1-F1
#
_entry.id   AF-A0AAV1VJE1-F1
#
_cell.length_a   1.000
_cell.length_b   1.000
_cell.length_c   1.000
_cell.angle_alpha   90.00
_cell.angle_beta   90.00
_cell.angle_gamma   90.00
#
_symmetry.space_group_name_H-M   'P 1'
#
loop_
_entity.id
_entity.type
_entity.pdbx_description
1 polymer ?
#
loop_
_entity_poly.entity_id
_entity_poly.type
_entity_poly.pdbx_seq_one_letter_code
_entity_poly.pdbx_strand_id
1 'polypeptide(L)'
;MVVAITKYFDWTLDLLDVVAALLCGEMKEKVFCAIPEGVEVDEDFDCFELLKAIYGLKQASRARNETFHEFVCSIGFQVSDFDPCLYLKITSGECVLLLVYVDDVLVTGSSTELIMRTKSDLKARFEMTDSGKCAFVLGIELVDNDNGSVTMCQ
;
A
#
# COMPACT_ATOMS: atom_id res chain seq x y z
N MET A 1 0.63 -16.32 -5.60
CA MET A 1 0.87 -16.05 -7.04
C MET A 1 2.07 -15.14 -7.25
N VAL A 2 2.08 -13.92 -6.70
CA VAL A 2 3.17 -12.94 -6.91
C VAL A 2 4.55 -13.53 -6.55
N VAL A 3 4.71 -14.15 -5.37
CA VAL A 3 5.96 -14.83 -4.98
C VAL A 3 6.44 -15.85 -6.02
N ALA A 4 5.51 -16.64 -6.59
CA ALA A 4 5.85 -17.63 -7.61
C ALA A 4 6.27 -16.98 -8.94
N ILE A 5 5.60 -15.90 -9.36
CA ILE A 5 5.97 -15.12 -10.55
C ILE A 5 7.36 -14.49 -10.36
N THR A 6 7.57 -13.83 -9.23
CA THR A 6 8.86 -13.24 -8.85
C THR A 6 9.95 -14.29 -8.96
N LYS A 7 9.74 -15.49 -8.39
CA LYS A 7 10.77 -16.53 -8.42
C LYS A 7 11.01 -17.10 -9.82
N TYR A 8 9.94 -17.32 -10.58
CA TYR A 8 10.03 -17.87 -11.94
C TYR A 8 10.82 -16.98 -12.90
N PHE A 9 10.67 -15.66 -12.78
CA PHE A 9 11.37 -14.69 -13.62
C PHE A 9 12.65 -14.11 -12.98
N ASP A 10 13.05 -14.60 -11.81
CA ASP A 10 14.18 -14.09 -11.03
C ASP A 10 14.12 -12.57 -10.77
N TRP A 11 12.93 -12.08 -10.42
CA TRP A 11 12.71 -10.68 -10.07
C TRP A 11 12.97 -10.41 -8.59
N THR A 12 13.17 -9.15 -8.24
CA THR A 12 13.16 -8.73 -6.83
C THR A 12 11.72 -8.62 -6.33
N LEU A 13 11.51 -8.94 -5.05
CA LEU A 13 10.26 -8.67 -4.34
C LEU A 13 10.61 -7.82 -3.13
N ASP A 14 10.19 -6.57 -3.16
CA ASP A 14 10.44 -5.62 -2.09
C ASP A 14 9.16 -5.29 -1.34
N LEU A 15 9.28 -5.01 -0.04
CA LEU A 15 8.17 -4.62 0.82
C LEU A 15 8.32 -3.15 1.22
N LEU A 16 7.25 -2.39 0.96
CA LEU A 16 7.04 -1.06 1.52
C LEU A 16 5.94 -1.15 2.58
N ASP A 17 6.08 -0.40 3.66
CA ASP A 17 5.07 -0.29 4.72
C ASP A 17 4.56 1.16 4.79
N VAL A 18 3.25 1.36 4.72
CA VAL A 18 2.64 2.70 4.83
C VAL A 18 2.46 3.05 6.30
N VAL A 19 3.09 4.14 6.72
CA VAL A 19 2.99 4.63 8.10
C VAL A 19 1.56 5.09 8.37
N ALA A 20 0.94 4.46 9.38
CA ALA A 20 -0.42 4.76 9.81
C ALA A 20 -1.43 4.77 8.64
N ALA A 21 -1.48 3.73 7.81
CA ALA A 21 -2.14 3.81 6.51
C ALA A 21 -3.63 4.20 6.57
N LEU A 22 -4.35 3.86 7.65
CA LEU A 22 -5.74 4.30 7.81
C LEU A 22 -5.89 5.83 7.86
N LEU A 23 -4.88 6.55 8.36
CA LEU A 23 -4.84 8.01 8.39
C LEU A 23 -4.56 8.63 7.02
N CYS A 24 -4.18 7.83 6.02
CA CYS A 24 -4.00 8.30 4.65
C CYS A 24 -5.31 8.36 3.85
N GLY A 25 -6.40 7.76 4.35
CA GLY A 25 -7.69 7.75 3.67
C GLY A 25 -8.38 9.11 3.70
N GLU A 26 -8.79 9.61 2.53
CA GLU A 26 -9.53 10.86 2.40
C GLU A 26 -11.02 10.65 2.67
N MET A 27 -11.62 11.54 3.45
CA MET A 27 -13.03 11.45 3.81
C MET A 27 -13.91 12.03 2.70
N LYS A 28 -14.76 11.19 2.09
CA LYS A 28 -15.77 11.61 1.11
C LYS A 28 -17.10 12.03 1.78
N GLU A 29 -17.34 11.54 2.98
CA GLU A 29 -18.53 11.81 3.77
C GLU A 29 -18.21 12.80 4.88
N LYS A 30 -19.14 13.69 5.21
CA LYS A 30 -18.99 14.58 6.36
C LYS A 30 -19.19 13.82 7.65
N VAL A 31 -18.12 13.67 8.41
CA VAL A 31 -18.14 13.03 9.73
C VAL A 31 -17.51 13.99 10.72
N PHE A 32 -18.21 14.19 11.83
CA PHE A 32 -17.76 15.06 12.90
C PHE A 32 -17.34 14.23 14.10
N CYS A 33 -16.31 14.66 14.81
CA CYS A 33 -15.93 14.09 16.10
C CYS A 33 -16.06 15.14 17.20
N ALA A 34 -16.28 14.67 18.43
CA ALA A 34 -16.17 15.51 19.60
C ALA A 34 -14.76 16.10 19.69
N ILE A 35 -14.65 17.28 20.29
CA ILE A 35 -13.36 17.92 20.55
C ILE A 35 -12.55 17.00 21.47
N PRO A 36 -11.34 16.58 21.07
CA PRO A 36 -10.49 15.73 21.89
C PRO A 36 -10.12 16.43 23.19
N GLU A 37 -9.97 15.65 24.26
CA GLU A 37 -9.53 16.16 25.55
C GLU A 37 -8.15 16.82 25.43
N GLY A 38 -8.00 18.00 26.05
CA GLY A 38 -6.75 18.78 26.01
C GLY A 38 -6.58 19.68 24.79
N VAL A 39 -7.58 19.78 23.90
CA VAL A 39 -7.59 20.78 22.81
C VAL A 39 -8.39 22.00 23.27
N GLU A 40 -7.72 23.16 23.35
CA GLU A 40 -8.38 24.43 23.60
C GLU A 40 -8.98 24.97 22.29
N VAL A 41 -10.28 25.26 22.31
CA VAL A 41 -11.02 25.90 21.22
C VAL A 41 -11.87 27.03 21.76
N ASP A 42 -12.22 27.99 20.90
CA ASP A 42 -13.17 29.05 21.26
C ASP A 42 -14.54 28.44 21.62
N GLU A 43 -15.30 29.12 22.49
CA GLU A 43 -16.59 28.63 23.00
C GLU A 43 -17.65 28.36 21.90
N ASP A 44 -17.43 28.87 20.68
CA ASP A 44 -18.33 28.71 19.54
C ASP A 44 -18.17 27.37 18.79
N PHE A 45 -17.22 26.52 19.19
CA PHE A 45 -16.99 25.22 18.55
C PHE A 45 -17.54 24.05 19.37
N ASP A 46 -18.44 23.27 18.76
CA ASP A 46 -18.99 22.05 19.37
C ASP A 46 -18.30 20.75 18.90
N CYS A 47 -17.65 20.77 17.73
CA CYS A 47 -17.06 19.57 17.12
C CYS A 47 -16.03 19.90 16.02
N PHE A 48 -15.28 18.90 15.58
CA PHE A 48 -14.39 18.98 14.42
C PHE A 48 -14.87 18.12 13.26
N GLU A 49 -14.73 18.63 12.03
CA GLU A 49 -14.91 17.82 10.80
C GLU A 49 -13.65 17.00 10.52
N LEU A 50 -13.84 15.69 10.30
CA LEU A 50 -12.75 14.80 9.94
C LEU A 50 -12.48 14.88 8.43
N LEU A 51 -11.34 15.46 8.07
CA LEU A 51 -10.88 15.53 6.68
C LEU A 51 -10.21 14.23 6.21
N LYS A 52 -9.63 13.48 7.16
CA LYS A 52 -9.01 12.17 6.93
C LYS A 52 -9.63 11.14 7.84
N ALA A 53 -9.62 9.89 7.39
CA ALA A 53 -10.07 8.77 8.19
C ALA A 53 -9.19 8.63 9.45
N ILE A 54 -9.82 8.24 10.56
CA ILE A 54 -9.14 7.93 11.82
C ILE A 54 -9.48 6.51 12.26
N TYR A 55 -8.67 5.96 13.17
CA TYR A 55 -8.94 4.65 13.77
C TYR A 55 -10.33 4.61 14.43
N GLY A 56 -11.01 3.47 14.30
CA GLY A 56 -12.35 3.26 14.87
C GLY A 56 -13.50 3.68 13.96
N LEU A 57 -13.26 4.43 12.88
CA LEU A 57 -14.28 4.65 11.86
C LEU A 57 -14.52 3.38 11.03
N LYS A 58 -15.79 3.00 10.88
CA LYS A 58 -16.20 1.82 10.08
C LYS A 58 -15.74 1.92 8.62
N GLN A 59 -15.63 3.14 8.12
CA GLN A 59 -15.26 3.46 6.74
C GLN A 59 -13.75 3.73 6.55
N ALA A 60 -12.92 3.69 7.60
CA ALA A 60 -11.50 4.04 7.49
C ALA A 60 -10.76 3.19 6.46
N SER A 61 -10.94 1.86 6.52
CA SER A 61 -10.31 0.93 5.58
C SER A 61 -10.76 1.17 4.13
N ARG A 62 -12.04 1.51 3.92
CA ARG A 62 -12.58 1.84 2.59
C ARG A 62 -11.97 3.13 2.06
N ALA A 63 -11.98 4.20 2.87
CA ALA A 63 -11.39 5.48 2.50
C ALA A 63 -9.91 5.34 2.13
N ARG A 64 -9.14 4.59 2.93
CA ARG A 64 -7.74 4.26 2.63
C ARG A 64 -7.61 3.55 1.28
N ASN A 65 -8.39 2.50 1.05
CA ASN A 65 -8.31 1.72 -0.18
C ASN A 65 -8.65 2.56 -1.41
N GLU A 66 -9.70 3.37 -1.34
CA GLU A 66 -10.09 4.28 -2.42
C GLU A 66 -9.01 5.32 -2.72
N THR A 67 -8.46 5.99 -1.69
CA THR A 67 -7.38 6.96 -1.88
C THR A 67 -6.12 6.33 -2.48
N PHE A 68 -5.76 5.12 -2.04
CA PHE A 68 -4.61 4.40 -2.61
C PHE A 68 -4.87 3.98 -4.07
N HIS A 69 -6.05 3.44 -4.34
CA HIS A 69 -6.48 3.04 -5.68
C HIS A 69 -6.46 4.22 -6.66
N GLU A 70 -7.09 5.34 -6.30
CA GLU A 70 -7.14 6.55 -7.12
C GLU A 70 -5.73 7.05 -7.46
N PHE A 71 -4.82 7.08 -6.48
CA PHE A 71 -3.44 7.47 -6.72
C PHE A 71 -2.70 6.50 -7.64
N VAL A 72 -2.75 5.20 -7.36
CA VAL A 72 -1.99 4.20 -8.12
C VAL A 72 -2.49 4.12 -9.58
N CYS A 73 -3.80 4.23 -9.79
CA CYS A 73 -4.35 4.39 -11.14
C CYS A 73 -3.92 5.69 -11.83
N SER A 74 -3.80 6.80 -11.10
CA SER A 74 -3.34 8.08 -11.67
C SER A 74 -1.90 8.01 -12.21
N ILE A 75 -1.05 7.16 -11.63
CA ILE A 75 0.32 6.92 -12.10
C ILE A 75 0.43 5.76 -13.12
N GLY A 76 -0.70 5.32 -13.68
CA GLY A 76 -0.77 4.43 -14.83
C GLY A 76 -0.82 2.94 -14.52
N PHE A 77 -1.12 2.55 -13.28
CA PHE A 77 -1.43 1.15 -12.96
C PHE A 77 -2.90 0.83 -13.24
N GLN A 78 -3.17 -0.44 -13.51
CA GLN A 78 -4.50 -1.00 -13.61
C GLN A 78 -4.67 -2.11 -12.58
N VAL A 79 -5.83 -2.18 -11.94
CA VAL A 79 -6.17 -3.29 -11.05
C VAL A 79 -6.32 -4.57 -11.86
N SER A 80 -5.91 -5.71 -11.29
CA SER A 80 -6.08 -7.02 -11.89
C SER A 80 -7.54 -7.46 -11.86
N ASP A 81 -8.01 -8.08 -12.93
CA ASP A 81 -9.33 -8.72 -12.97
C ASP A 81 -9.42 -9.96 -12.08
N PHE A 82 -8.28 -10.52 -11.65
CA PHE A 82 -8.22 -11.77 -10.87
C PHE A 82 -8.05 -11.53 -9.37
N ASP A 83 -7.42 -10.43 -8.98
CA ASP A 83 -7.14 -10.08 -7.59
C ASP A 83 -7.27 -8.55 -7.40
N PRO A 84 -8.27 -8.07 -6.64
CA PRO A 84 -8.49 -6.63 -6.45
C PRO A 84 -7.37 -5.93 -5.66
N CYS A 85 -6.49 -6.69 -5.02
CA CYS A 85 -5.33 -6.17 -4.31
C CYS A 85 -4.08 -6.08 -5.20
N LEU A 86 -4.13 -6.65 -6.42
CA LEU A 86 -3.02 -6.68 -7.36
C LEU A 86 -3.19 -5.62 -8.43
N TYR A 87 -2.17 -4.80 -8.63
CA TYR A 87 -2.09 -3.79 -9.67
C TYR A 87 -0.94 -4.11 -10.61
N LEU A 88 -1.13 -3.84 -11.90
CA LEU A 88 -0.14 -4.05 -12.93
C LEU A 88 0.06 -2.77 -13.74
N LYS A 89 1.30 -2.48 -14.08
CA LYS A 89 1.68 -1.44 -15.03
C LYS A 89 2.64 -2.03 -16.03
N ILE A 90 2.32 -1.86 -17.32
CA ILE A 90 3.18 -2.30 -18.42
C ILE A 90 3.63 -1.05 -19.18
N THR A 91 4.93 -0.89 -19.42
CA THR A 91 5.50 0.26 -20.13
C THR A 91 6.64 -0.23 -21.00
N SER A 92 6.55 0.01 -22.31
CA SER A 92 7.61 -0.34 -23.27
C SER A 92 8.06 -1.81 -23.24
N GLY A 93 7.15 -2.74 -22.91
CA GLY A 93 7.45 -4.18 -22.80
C GLY A 93 7.95 -4.62 -21.42
N GLU A 94 8.17 -3.70 -20.49
CA GLU A 94 8.50 -4.00 -19.10
C GLU A 94 7.26 -3.92 -18.21
N CYS A 95 7.26 -4.61 -17.07
CA CYS A 95 6.13 -4.59 -16.14
C CYS A 95 6.55 -4.38 -14.68
N VAL A 96 5.65 -3.74 -13.92
CA VAL A 96 5.68 -3.67 -12.46
C VAL A 96 4.34 -4.16 -11.92
N LEU A 97 4.43 -4.99 -10.89
CA LEU A 97 3.30 -5.51 -10.14
C LEU A 97 3.36 -4.92 -8.72
N LEU A 98 2.23 -4.43 -8.24
CA LEU A 98 2.03 -3.99 -6.86
C LEU A 98 0.95 -4.84 -6.21
N LEU A 99 1.27 -5.53 -5.11
CA LEU A 99 0.28 -6.22 -4.29
C LEU A 99 0.11 -5.47 -2.98
N VAL A 100 -1.12 -5.08 -2.67
CA VAL A 100 -1.42 -4.17 -1.56
C VAL A 100 -2.27 -4.89 -0.52
N TYR A 101 -1.83 -4.89 0.73
CA TYR A 101 -2.58 -5.45 1.84
C TYR A 101 -2.52 -4.52 3.05
N VAL A 102 -3.59 -3.74 3.25
CA VAL A 102 -3.65 -2.73 4.32
C VAL A 102 -2.34 -1.92 4.32
N ASP A 103 -1.51 -2.01 5.36
CA ASP A 103 -0.30 -1.19 5.47
C ASP A 103 0.85 -1.69 4.56
N ASP A 104 0.87 -2.97 4.21
CA ASP A 104 1.90 -3.61 3.37
C ASP A 104 1.67 -3.37 1.87
N VAL A 105 2.72 -2.98 1.16
CA VAL A 105 2.76 -2.86 -0.30
C VAL A 105 3.98 -3.61 -0.84
N LEU A 106 3.74 -4.75 -1.46
CA LEU A 106 4.77 -5.50 -2.18
C LEU A 106 4.93 -4.96 -3.59
N VAL A 107 6.18 -4.79 -4.02
CA VAL A 107 6.53 -4.38 -5.38
C VAL A 107 7.50 -5.37 -6.01
N THR A 108 7.20 -5.78 -7.24
CA THR A 108 8.04 -6.67 -8.06
C THR A 108 7.87 -6.32 -9.53
N GLY A 109 8.74 -6.80 -10.40
CA GLY A 109 8.63 -6.49 -11.83
C GLY A 109 9.90 -6.80 -12.61
N SER A 110 9.81 -6.64 -13.92
CA SER A 110 10.89 -6.95 -14.85
C SER A 110 11.97 -5.87 -14.95
N SER A 111 11.74 -4.70 -14.36
CA SER A 111 12.59 -3.52 -14.51
C SER A 111 12.85 -2.85 -13.17
N THR A 112 14.10 -2.90 -12.72
CA THR A 112 14.54 -2.23 -11.49
C THR A 112 14.30 -0.72 -11.54
N GLU A 113 14.46 -0.10 -12.72
CA GLU A 113 14.18 1.33 -12.90
C GLU A 113 12.71 1.65 -12.66
N LEU A 114 11.78 0.88 -13.26
CA LEU A 114 10.35 1.07 -13.05
C LEU A 114 9.94 0.79 -11.60
N ILE A 115 10.55 -0.21 -10.95
CA ILE A 115 10.34 -0.48 -9.52
C ILE A 115 10.77 0.74 -8.70
N MET A 116 12.00 1.25 -8.87
CA MET A 116 12.49 2.39 -8.11
C MET A 116 11.63 3.65 -8.33
N ARG A 117 11.22 3.90 -9.57
CA ARG A 117 10.29 5.00 -9.88
C ARG A 117 8.96 4.83 -9.16
N THR A 118 8.38 3.63 -9.20
CA THR A 118 7.12 3.32 -8.51
C THR A 118 7.25 3.53 -7.00
N LYS A 119 8.35 3.07 -6.39
CA LYS A 119 8.63 3.33 -4.97
C LYS A 119 8.74 4.83 -4.68
N SER A 120 9.40 5.59 -5.55
CA SER A 120 9.53 7.04 -5.42
C SER A 120 8.18 7.75 -5.49
N ASP A 121 7.35 7.38 -6.47
CA ASP A 121 6.01 7.96 -6.66
C ASP A 121 5.13 7.67 -5.42
N LEU A 122 5.16 6.43 -4.92
CA LEU A 122 4.44 6.03 -3.71
C LEU A 122 4.91 6.82 -2.47
N LYS A 123 6.23 6.91 -2.24
CA LYS A 123 6.81 7.67 -1.11
C LYS A 123 6.58 9.19 -1.21
N ALA A 124 6.38 9.72 -2.41
CA ALA A 124 6.04 11.12 -2.60
C ALA A 124 4.59 11.42 -2.18
N ARG A 125 3.70 10.44 -2.27
CA ARG A 125 2.27 10.59 -1.92
C ARG A 125 1.94 10.14 -0.50
N PHE A 126 2.58 9.08 -0.04
CA PHE A 126 2.32 8.43 1.24
C PHE A 126 3.61 8.37 2.05
N GLU A 127 3.50 8.58 3.35
CA GLU A 127 4.62 8.32 4.26
C GLU A 127 4.83 6.80 4.35
N MET A 128 5.99 6.32 3.90
CA MET A 128 6.26 4.89 3.81
C MET A 128 7.68 4.55 4.23
N THR A 129 7.83 3.42 4.91
CA THR A 129 9.12 2.78 5.18
C THR A 129 9.44 1.79 4.05
N ASP A 130 10.69 1.76 3.60
CA ASP A 130 11.17 0.77 2.64
C ASP A 130 11.96 -0.30 3.36
N SER A 131 11.34 -1.47 3.49
CA SER A 131 11.92 -2.62 4.18
C SER A 131 12.87 -3.42 3.26
N GLY A 132 13.06 -2.98 2.02
CA GLY A 132 13.92 -3.67 1.05
C GLY A 132 13.35 -5.04 0.67
N LYS A 133 14.25 -6.02 0.47
CA LYS A 133 13.86 -7.38 0.06
C LYS A 133 12.88 -7.97 1.09
N CYS A 134 11.74 -8.41 0.60
CA CYS A 134 10.69 -8.99 1.41
C CYS A 134 11.13 -10.35 1.98
N ALA A 135 11.34 -10.39 3.30
CA ALA A 135 11.56 -11.62 4.06
C ALA A 135 10.26 -12.18 4.67
N PHE A 136 9.26 -11.33 4.89
CA PHE A 136 7.97 -11.71 5.46
C PHE A 136 6.84 -11.09 4.64
N VAL A 137 5.83 -11.89 4.33
CA VAL A 137 4.57 -11.44 3.72
C VAL A 137 3.43 -11.86 4.63
N LEU A 138 2.69 -10.91 5.19
CA LEU A 138 1.51 -11.20 6.04
C LEU A 138 1.81 -12.14 7.21
N GLY A 139 3.00 -12.02 7.81
CA GLY A 139 3.46 -12.89 8.89
C GLY A 139 3.99 -14.25 8.45
N ILE A 140 4.08 -14.52 7.14
CA ILE A 140 4.67 -15.74 6.58
C ILE A 140 6.10 -15.44 6.12
N GLU A 141 7.06 -16.17 6.67
CA GLU A 141 8.47 -16.05 6.29
C GLU A 141 8.71 -16.66 4.91
N LEU A 142 9.50 -15.97 4.08
CA LEU A 142 9.96 -16.44 2.78
C LEU A 142 11.43 -16.85 2.87
N VAL A 143 11.71 -18.14 2.70
CA VAL A 143 13.07 -18.69 2.73
C VAL A 143 13.47 -19.15 1.34
N ASP A 144 14.43 -18.44 0.72
CA ASP A 144 15.07 -18.88 -0.52
C ASP A 144 15.99 -20.08 -0.27
N ASN A 145 15.82 -21.16 -1.03
CA ASN A 145 16.68 -22.34 -0.96
C ASN A 145 17.69 -22.35 -2.13
N ASP A 146 18.84 -23.03 -1.93
CA ASP A 146 19.91 -23.16 -2.94
C ASP A 146 19.46 -23.83 -4.24
N ASN A 147 18.39 -24.63 -4.19
CA ASN A 147 17.81 -25.30 -5.35
C ASN A 147 16.86 -24.40 -6.17
N GLY A 148 16.76 -23.10 -5.83
CA GLY A 148 15.90 -22.14 -6.50
C GLY A 148 14.42 -22.23 -6.11
N SER A 149 14.05 -23.03 -5.12
CA SER A 149 12.71 -22.99 -4.54
C SER A 149 12.59 -21.94 -3.43
N VAL A 150 11.36 -21.55 -3.09
CA VAL A 150 11.05 -20.71 -1.93
C VAL A 150 10.17 -21.51 -0.99
N THR A 151 10.58 -21.61 0.28
CA THR A 151 9.75 -22.18 1.35
C THR A 151 8.99 -21.06 2.03
N MET A 152 7.71 -21.30 2.34
CA MET A 152 6.86 -20.38 3.11
C MET A 152 6.64 -20.99 4.51
N CYS A 153 7.07 -20.31 5.57
CA CYS A 153 6.99 -20.79 6.96
C CYS A 153 6.04 -19.90 7.78
N GLN A 154 5.21 -20.52 8.63
CA GLN A 154 4.26 -19.86 9.54
C GLN A 154 4.52 -20.29 10.99
#